data_AF-A0A1L6PMS8-F1
#
_entry.id   AF-A0A1L6PMS8-F1
#
_cell.length_a   1.000
_cell.length_b   1.000
_cell.length_c   1.000
_cell.angle_alpha   90.00
_cell.angle_beta   90.00
_cell.angle_gamma   90.00
#
_symmetry.space_group_name_H-M   'P 1'
#
loop_
_entity.id
_entity.type
_entity.pdbx_description
1 polymer ?
#
loop_
_entity_poly.entity_id
_entity_poly.type
_entity_poly.pdbx_seq_one_letter_code
_entity_poly.pdbx_strand_id
1 'polypeptide(L)'
;MNTADLGRRVGVPSTALFTDQYELTMVQAALKAGTADRHSVFEAFTRRLPEGRRYGVVAGTGRVLDAVENFHFDDEMIGFLRQQEIVDEPTLEWLADYRFSGDIWGYPEGEVYFPGSPILRVEGSFAECVLLETVILSILNHDSAIAAAASRMSAAAGGRRLIEMGARRTHELSAVASARAAYVGGFDATSDLAAGFRWAIPTVGTSAHAFTLLHDTERDAFRAQVDSLGRGTTLLVDTYDVTEAVRAAVEIAGPELGAVRIDSGDLLLVAHRVRQQLDELGATGTKIVVTSDLDEYAIASLAAAPVDAYGVGTQLVTGSGHPTCSMVYKLVARAGSAEPDAPLVPVAKKSLGAKSSVGGRKWAARRTDEHGVAEAEVIGTGPVPEELAGRQLLVELVRGGEVVAREPLDAVRERHVAARAGLPMSAIQLSRGEPVIPTEYA
;
A
#
# COMPACT_ATOMS: atom_id res chain seq x y z
N MET A 1 -4.34 8.78 23.09
CA MET A 1 -4.74 7.39 22.82
C MET A 1 -3.80 6.89 21.74
N ASN A 2 -2.99 5.86 22.02
CA ASN A 2 -2.06 5.32 21.03
C ASN A 2 -2.87 4.73 19.88
N THR A 3 -2.82 5.34 18.70
CA THR A 3 -3.55 4.92 17.49
C THR A 3 -2.98 3.64 16.87
N ALA A 4 -1.88 3.10 17.41
CA ALA A 4 -1.24 1.86 16.92
C ALA A 4 -2.15 0.63 16.98
N ASP A 5 -3.08 0.58 17.94
CA ASP A 5 -4.11 -0.46 17.99
C ASP A 5 -5.41 0.15 18.52
N LEU A 6 -6.24 0.66 17.61
CA LEU A 6 -7.56 1.18 17.97
C LEU A 6 -8.50 0.08 18.50
N GLY A 7 -8.09 -1.20 18.48
CA GLY A 7 -8.93 -2.34 18.88
C GLY A 7 -10.17 -2.53 18.01
N ARG A 8 -10.32 -1.70 16.95
CA ARG A 8 -11.43 -1.75 15.98
C ARG A 8 -11.12 -2.78 14.91
N ARG A 9 -10.90 -4.03 15.34
CA ARG A 9 -10.79 -5.17 14.43
C ARG A 9 -12.22 -5.58 14.08
N VAL A 10 -12.64 -5.35 12.84
CA VAL A 10 -13.80 -6.10 12.29
C VAL A 10 -13.37 -7.56 12.31
N GLY A 11 -14.23 -8.47 12.79
CA GLY A 11 -13.91 -9.90 12.77
C GLY A 11 -13.57 -10.32 11.33
N VAL A 12 -12.30 -10.64 11.08
CA VAL A 12 -11.85 -11.14 9.78
C VAL A 12 -11.73 -12.65 9.92
N PRO A 13 -12.32 -13.45 9.01
CA PRO A 13 -12.10 -14.89 9.02
C PRO A 13 -10.59 -15.19 8.95
N SER A 14 -10.18 -16.35 9.46
CA SER A 14 -8.79 -16.79 9.38
C SER A 14 -8.26 -16.67 7.94
N THR A 15 -7.01 -16.23 7.81
CA THR A 15 -6.34 -16.07 6.52
C THR A 15 -5.75 -17.39 6.01
N ALA A 16 -5.93 -18.50 6.72
CA ALA A 16 -5.29 -19.77 6.41
C ALA A 16 -5.70 -20.37 5.06
N LEU A 17 -6.90 -20.07 4.57
CA LEU A 17 -7.36 -20.44 3.22
C LEU A 17 -7.07 -19.39 2.15
N PHE A 18 -6.43 -18.26 2.49
CA PHE A 18 -5.88 -17.32 1.50
C PHE A 18 -4.51 -17.81 1.01
N THR A 19 -4.49 -19.06 0.57
CA THR A 19 -3.31 -19.84 0.18
C THR A 19 -3.56 -20.53 -1.15
N ASP A 20 -2.50 -20.75 -1.91
CA ASP A 20 -2.54 -21.69 -3.02
C ASP A 20 -2.41 -23.13 -2.49
N GLN A 21 -3.13 -24.09 -3.10
CA GLN A 21 -3.14 -25.50 -2.68
C GLN A 21 -1.74 -26.15 -2.69
N TYR A 22 -0.81 -25.66 -3.53
CA TYR A 22 0.52 -26.23 -3.61
C TYR A 22 1.31 -26.08 -2.30
N GLU A 23 1.03 -25.06 -1.49
CA GLU A 23 1.68 -24.85 -0.20
C GLU A 23 1.35 -25.99 0.77
N LEU A 24 0.07 -26.38 0.87
CA LEU A 24 -0.38 -27.51 1.70
C LEU A 24 0.20 -28.85 1.23
N THR A 25 0.21 -29.09 -0.09
CA THR A 25 0.77 -30.34 -0.64
C THR A 25 2.29 -30.43 -0.49
N MET A 26 3.01 -29.31 -0.50
CA MET A 26 4.43 -29.27 -0.13
C MET A 26 4.65 -29.58 1.34
N VAL A 27 3.80 -29.08 2.25
CA VAL A 27 3.87 -29.42 3.67
C VAL A 27 3.70 -30.92 3.87
N GLN A 28 2.66 -31.54 3.28
CA GLN A 28 2.47 -32.99 3.34
C GLN A 28 3.70 -33.76 2.84
N ALA A 29 4.24 -33.37 1.68
CA ALA A 29 5.43 -34.01 1.12
C ALA A 29 6.66 -33.85 2.03
N ALA A 30 6.84 -32.67 2.63
CA ALA A 30 7.94 -32.37 3.53
C ALA A 30 7.84 -33.11 4.87
N LEU A 31 6.63 -33.25 5.43
CA LEU A 31 6.34 -34.06 6.62
C LEU A 31 6.73 -35.51 6.36
N LYS A 32 6.25 -36.09 5.24
CA LYS A 32 6.58 -37.46 4.84
C LYS A 32 8.07 -37.68 4.59
N ALA A 33 8.77 -36.66 4.07
CA ALA A 33 10.20 -36.71 3.83
C ALA A 33 11.06 -36.44 5.08
N GLY A 34 10.47 -36.08 6.22
CA GLY A 34 11.20 -35.71 7.44
C GLY A 34 11.98 -34.40 7.30
N THR A 35 11.50 -33.48 6.45
CA THR A 35 12.16 -32.18 6.17
C THR A 35 11.29 -30.97 6.50
N ALA A 36 10.07 -31.18 6.98
CA ALA A 36 9.14 -30.13 7.41
C ALA A 36 9.77 -29.18 8.44
N ASP A 37 10.44 -29.73 9.45
CA ASP A 37 11.03 -28.96 10.56
C ASP A 37 12.40 -28.34 10.23
N ARG A 38 12.87 -28.48 8.99
CA ARG A 38 14.18 -27.97 8.60
C ARG A 38 14.17 -26.44 8.65
N HIS A 39 15.00 -25.88 9.53
CA HIS A 39 15.13 -24.42 9.64
C HIS A 39 15.46 -23.80 8.29
N SER A 40 14.67 -22.80 7.90
CA SER A 40 14.59 -22.24 6.56
C SER A 40 14.43 -20.73 6.63
N VAL A 41 15.04 -20.04 5.68
CA VAL A 41 14.97 -18.58 5.51
C VAL A 41 14.35 -18.29 4.17
N PHE A 42 13.18 -17.67 4.18
CA PHE A 42 12.50 -17.17 3.00
C PHE A 42 12.58 -15.65 2.94
N GLU A 43 12.58 -15.09 1.74
CA GLU A 43 12.56 -13.65 1.54
C GLU A 43 11.55 -13.22 0.48
N ALA A 44 10.86 -12.11 0.75
CA ALA A 44 10.07 -11.36 -0.20
C ALA A 44 10.87 -10.19 -0.79
N PHE A 45 11.01 -10.16 -2.12
CA PHE A 45 11.72 -9.10 -2.83
C PHE A 45 11.20 -8.92 -4.26
N THR A 46 11.44 -7.76 -4.87
CA THR A 46 11.19 -7.59 -6.32
C THR A 46 12.48 -7.70 -7.13
N ARG A 47 12.39 -8.20 -8.36
CA ARG A 47 13.53 -8.29 -9.28
C ARG A 47 13.77 -7.02 -10.09
N ARG A 48 12.73 -6.22 -10.26
CA ARG A 48 12.73 -4.97 -11.03
C ARG A 48 11.56 -4.12 -10.56
N LEU A 49 11.71 -2.81 -10.64
CA LEU A 49 10.56 -1.92 -10.47
C LEU A 49 9.73 -1.90 -11.76
N PRO A 50 8.43 -1.55 -11.68
CA PRO A 50 7.66 -1.24 -12.87
C PRO A 50 8.31 -0.13 -13.71
N GLU A 51 8.08 -0.11 -15.03
CA GLU A 51 8.73 0.84 -15.93
C GLU A 51 8.49 2.29 -15.49
N GLY A 52 9.55 3.09 -15.41
CA GLY A 52 9.47 4.50 -15.00
C GLY A 52 9.39 4.74 -13.49
N ARG A 53 9.30 3.70 -12.64
CA ARG A 53 9.36 3.86 -11.18
C ARG A 53 10.81 4.02 -10.72
N ARG A 54 11.07 5.09 -9.96
CA ARG A 54 12.39 5.44 -9.42
C ARG A 54 12.74 4.70 -8.13
N TYR A 55 11.74 4.25 -7.39
CA TYR A 55 11.81 3.49 -6.14
C TYR A 55 10.47 2.75 -5.93
N GLY A 56 10.46 1.74 -5.07
CA GLY A 56 9.24 1.15 -4.52
C GLY A 56 8.95 1.69 -3.12
N VAL A 57 7.72 1.52 -2.65
CA VAL A 57 7.30 1.91 -1.29
C VAL A 57 6.84 0.66 -0.55
N VAL A 58 7.45 0.36 0.60
CA VAL A 58 7.05 -0.76 1.44
C VAL A 58 5.71 -0.42 2.08
N ALA A 59 4.65 -1.10 1.67
CA ALA A 59 3.33 -0.97 2.29
C ALA A 59 2.67 -2.34 2.44
N GLY A 60 1.81 -2.47 3.44
CA GLY A 60 1.11 -3.69 3.79
C GLY A 60 1.71 -4.45 4.97
N THR A 61 2.84 -4.02 5.55
CA THR A 61 3.49 -4.70 6.70
C THR A 61 2.52 -4.90 7.86
N GLY A 62 1.79 -3.86 8.29
CA GLY A 62 0.79 -4.01 9.36
C GLY A 62 -0.31 -5.03 9.04
N ARG A 63 -0.70 -5.16 7.76
CA ARG A 63 -1.67 -6.16 7.31
C ARG A 63 -1.06 -7.56 7.25
N VAL A 64 0.22 -7.70 6.90
CA VAL A 64 0.94 -8.97 6.98
C VAL A 64 0.98 -9.45 8.43
N LEU A 65 1.27 -8.57 9.39
CA LEU A 65 1.29 -8.91 10.81
C LEU A 65 -0.09 -9.37 11.31
N ASP A 66 -1.15 -8.64 10.94
CA ASP A 66 -2.53 -9.06 11.23
C ASP A 66 -2.87 -10.43 10.59
N ALA A 67 -2.39 -10.69 9.38
CA ALA A 67 -2.63 -11.96 8.69
C ALA A 67 -1.87 -13.12 9.34
N VAL A 68 -0.61 -12.93 9.71
CA VAL A 68 0.21 -13.96 10.39
C VAL A 68 -0.40 -14.31 11.76
N GLU A 69 -0.80 -13.32 12.57
CA GLU A 69 -1.50 -13.57 13.84
C GLU A 69 -2.81 -14.35 13.65
N ASN A 70 -3.53 -14.08 12.56
CA ASN A 70 -4.82 -14.69 12.27
C ASN A 70 -4.69 -15.99 11.44
N PHE A 71 -3.48 -16.45 11.13
CA PHE A 71 -3.26 -17.63 10.30
C PHE A 71 -3.37 -18.90 11.13
N HIS A 72 -4.58 -19.47 11.19
CA HIS A 72 -4.86 -20.73 11.89
C HIS A 72 -5.97 -21.50 11.18
N PHE A 73 -5.97 -22.82 11.27
CA PHE A 73 -7.04 -23.63 10.69
C PHE A 73 -8.07 -23.95 11.77
N ASP A 74 -9.32 -23.55 11.55
CA ASP A 74 -10.44 -23.95 12.41
C ASP A 74 -11.05 -25.28 11.97
N ASP A 75 -11.96 -25.82 12.79
CA ASP A 75 -12.60 -27.12 12.55
C ASP A 75 -13.36 -27.18 11.21
N GLU A 76 -13.93 -26.05 10.76
CA GLU A 76 -14.66 -25.97 9.49
C GLU A 76 -13.69 -26.06 8.31
N MET A 77 -12.57 -25.33 8.38
CA MET A 77 -11.50 -25.38 7.39
C MET A 77 -10.88 -26.78 7.31
N ILE A 78 -10.56 -27.40 8.45
CA ILE A 78 -10.04 -28.77 8.49
C ILE A 78 -11.07 -29.76 7.91
N GLY A 79 -12.35 -29.60 8.26
CA GLY A 79 -13.44 -30.39 7.69
C GLY A 79 -13.53 -30.29 6.17
N PHE A 80 -13.41 -29.08 5.62
CA PHE A 80 -13.37 -28.83 4.17
C PHE A 80 -12.18 -29.53 3.51
N LEU A 81 -10.95 -29.34 4.02
CA LEU A 81 -9.74 -29.94 3.47
C LEU A 81 -9.82 -31.48 3.46
N ARG A 82 -10.39 -32.07 4.52
CA ARG A 82 -10.65 -33.51 4.61
C ARG A 82 -11.66 -33.99 3.58
N GLN A 83 -12.80 -33.32 3.48
CA GLN A 83 -13.89 -33.72 2.57
C GLN A 83 -13.48 -33.62 1.09
N GLN A 84 -12.63 -32.65 0.76
CA GLN A 84 -12.12 -32.45 -0.60
C GLN A 84 -10.84 -33.25 -0.88
N GLU A 85 -10.36 -34.07 0.06
CA GLU A 85 -9.16 -34.91 -0.06
C GLU A 85 -7.91 -34.08 -0.48
N ILE A 86 -7.78 -32.86 0.05
CA ILE A 86 -6.70 -31.94 -0.34
C ILE A 86 -5.34 -32.40 0.17
N VAL A 87 -5.31 -32.89 1.43
CA VAL A 87 -4.13 -33.45 2.09
C VAL A 87 -4.52 -34.65 2.98
N ASP A 88 -3.53 -35.44 3.38
CA ASP A 88 -3.72 -36.62 4.22
C ASP A 88 -3.99 -36.29 5.71
N GLU A 89 -4.51 -37.27 6.45
CA GLU A 89 -4.90 -37.09 7.86
C GLU A 89 -3.74 -36.61 8.76
N PRO A 90 -2.50 -37.13 8.67
CA PRO A 90 -1.38 -36.59 9.44
C PRO A 90 -1.09 -35.11 9.15
N THR A 91 -1.27 -34.68 7.90
CA THR A 91 -1.12 -33.27 7.55
C THR A 91 -2.28 -32.44 8.12
N LEU A 92 -3.52 -32.95 8.11
CA LEU A 92 -4.67 -32.28 8.73
C LEU A 92 -4.48 -32.10 10.23
N GLU A 93 -3.97 -33.12 10.93
CA GLU A 93 -3.62 -33.03 12.36
C GLU A 93 -2.58 -31.94 12.61
N TRP A 94 -1.52 -31.90 11.79
CA TRP A 94 -0.49 -30.85 11.87
C TRP A 94 -1.06 -29.44 11.60
N LEU A 95 -1.95 -29.30 10.61
CA LEU A 95 -2.59 -28.02 10.28
C LEU A 95 -3.51 -27.52 11.39
N ALA A 96 -4.22 -28.42 12.10
CA ALA A 96 -5.09 -28.05 13.20
C ALA A 96 -4.31 -27.42 14.38
N ASP A 97 -3.11 -27.96 14.65
CA ASP A 97 -2.21 -27.46 15.69
C ASP A 97 -1.31 -26.29 15.23
N TYR A 98 -1.32 -25.96 13.94
CA TYR A 98 -0.44 -24.95 13.36
C TYR A 98 -0.60 -23.59 14.04
N ARG A 99 0.52 -23.03 14.52
CA ARG A 99 0.70 -21.61 14.79
C ARG A 99 2.10 -21.22 14.34
N PHE A 100 2.24 -20.05 13.74
CA PHE A 100 3.57 -19.54 13.38
C PHE A 100 4.37 -19.24 14.65
N SER A 101 5.53 -19.89 14.79
CA SER A 101 6.43 -19.76 15.94
C SER A 101 7.80 -19.19 15.56
N GLY A 102 7.98 -18.81 14.29
CA GLY A 102 9.22 -18.27 13.76
C GLY A 102 9.41 -16.76 13.96
N ASP A 103 10.43 -16.22 13.31
CA ASP A 103 10.76 -14.80 13.31
C ASP A 103 10.47 -14.17 11.95
N ILE A 104 10.06 -12.91 11.96
CA ILE A 104 9.91 -12.11 10.74
C ILE A 104 10.68 -10.82 10.92
N TRP A 105 11.56 -10.55 9.97
CA TRP A 105 12.30 -9.30 9.83
C TRP A 105 11.82 -8.60 8.56
N GLY A 106 11.81 -7.28 8.55
CA GLY A 106 11.41 -6.57 7.34
C GLY A 106 11.76 -5.11 7.39
N TYR A 107 11.62 -4.46 6.25
CA TYR A 107 11.70 -3.01 6.18
C TYR A 107 10.51 -2.43 6.95
N PRO A 108 10.71 -1.38 7.77
CA PRO A 108 9.59 -0.72 8.43
C PRO A 108 8.65 -0.12 7.39
N GLU A 109 7.34 -0.21 7.62
CA GLU A 109 6.35 0.24 6.63
C GLU A 109 6.53 1.73 6.31
N GLY A 110 6.38 2.14 5.05
CA GLY A 110 6.64 3.48 4.56
C GLY A 110 8.07 3.69 4.05
N GLU A 111 9.02 2.81 4.38
CA GLU A 111 10.37 2.84 3.80
C GLU A 111 10.34 2.65 2.27
N VAL A 112 11.35 3.15 1.57
CA VAL A 112 11.53 2.94 0.13
C VAL A 112 12.46 1.75 -0.14
N TYR A 113 12.22 1.03 -1.22
CA TYR A 113 13.00 -0.16 -1.61
C TYR A 113 13.40 -0.14 -3.09
N PHE A 114 14.37 -0.99 -3.43
CA PHE A 114 14.95 -1.11 -4.76
C PHE A 114 14.97 -2.57 -5.26
N PRO A 115 15.27 -2.82 -6.53
CA PRO A 115 15.33 -4.19 -7.04
C PRO A 115 16.37 -5.05 -6.29
N GLY A 116 15.90 -6.15 -5.69
CA GLY A 116 16.73 -7.08 -4.93
C GLY A 116 16.71 -6.89 -3.41
N SER A 117 16.12 -5.80 -2.89
CA SER A 117 15.97 -5.61 -1.44
C SER A 117 15.26 -6.80 -0.78
N PRO A 118 15.79 -7.38 0.32
CA PRO A 118 15.05 -8.36 1.13
C PRO A 118 14.01 -7.63 1.99
N ILE A 119 12.91 -7.18 1.38
CA ILE A 119 11.88 -6.33 2.02
C ILE A 119 11.26 -7.04 3.24
N LEU A 120 11.10 -8.35 3.15
CA LEU A 120 10.66 -9.21 4.24
C LEU A 120 11.51 -10.48 4.27
N ARG A 121 11.86 -10.96 5.45
CA ARG A 121 12.56 -12.21 5.70
C ARG A 121 11.81 -12.99 6.77
N VAL A 122 11.42 -14.22 6.45
CA VAL A 122 10.67 -15.13 7.33
C VAL A 122 11.58 -16.31 7.66
N GLU A 123 11.78 -16.56 8.96
CA GLU A 123 12.70 -17.57 9.49
C GLU A 123 11.95 -18.51 10.43
N GLY A 124 12.09 -19.82 10.25
CA GLY A 124 11.35 -20.82 11.00
C GLY A 124 11.53 -22.22 10.39
N SER A 125 10.64 -23.16 10.67
CA SER A 125 10.61 -24.42 9.94
C SER A 125 10.21 -24.22 8.47
N PHE A 126 10.57 -25.15 7.59
CA PHE A 126 10.12 -25.12 6.20
C PHE A 126 8.59 -25.13 6.12
N ALA A 127 7.94 -26.01 6.89
CA ALA A 127 6.50 -26.17 6.87
C ALA A 127 5.77 -24.91 7.35
N GLU A 128 6.29 -24.21 8.37
CA GLU A 128 5.67 -22.96 8.82
C GLU A 128 5.85 -21.81 7.83
N CYS A 129 7.07 -21.63 7.31
CA CYS A 129 7.38 -20.46 6.48
C CYS A 129 6.74 -20.53 5.09
N VAL A 130 6.52 -21.75 4.56
CA VAL A 130 6.03 -21.93 3.21
C VAL A 130 4.53 -21.65 3.08
N LEU A 131 3.75 -21.84 4.15
CA LEU A 131 2.30 -21.54 4.18
C LEU A 131 1.96 -20.05 4.16
N LEU A 132 2.95 -19.20 4.41
CA LEU A 132 2.75 -17.75 4.44
C LEU A 132 3.00 -17.10 3.07
N GLU A 133 3.51 -17.84 2.07
CA GLU A 133 3.95 -17.29 0.78
C GLU A 133 2.84 -16.52 0.07
N THR A 134 1.69 -17.16 -0.17
CA THR A 134 0.58 -16.56 -0.92
C THR A 134 0.02 -15.32 -0.23
N VAL A 135 -0.27 -15.40 1.07
CA VAL A 135 -0.89 -14.28 1.80
C VAL A 135 0.06 -13.09 1.93
N ILE A 136 1.36 -13.34 2.18
CA ILE A 136 2.39 -12.28 2.23
C ILE A 136 2.49 -11.60 0.87
N LEU A 137 2.61 -12.38 -0.22
CA LEU A 137 2.75 -11.83 -1.56
C LEU A 137 1.52 -11.07 -2.01
N SER A 138 0.32 -11.57 -1.69
CA SER A 138 -0.94 -10.90 -2.01
C SER A 138 -1.00 -9.50 -1.39
N ILE A 139 -0.70 -9.40 -0.09
CA ILE A 139 -0.72 -8.14 0.66
C ILE A 139 0.37 -7.19 0.16
N LEU A 140 1.64 -7.62 0.17
CA LEU A 140 2.76 -6.73 -0.14
C LEU A 140 2.73 -6.24 -1.59
N ASN A 141 2.36 -7.10 -2.55
CA ASN A 141 2.29 -6.68 -3.96
C ASN A 141 1.20 -5.63 -4.19
N HIS A 142 0.02 -5.83 -3.62
CA HIS A 142 -1.10 -4.91 -3.78
C HIS A 142 -0.80 -3.58 -3.11
N ASP A 143 -0.48 -3.60 -1.81
CA ASP A 143 -0.37 -2.38 -1.00
C ASP A 143 0.83 -1.53 -1.44
N SER A 144 1.97 -2.17 -1.74
CA SER A 144 3.15 -1.46 -2.24
C SER A 144 2.90 -0.83 -3.61
N ALA A 145 2.07 -1.44 -4.47
CA ALA A 145 1.73 -0.88 -5.77
C ALA A 145 0.87 0.39 -5.63
N ILE A 146 -0.14 0.34 -4.74
CA ILE A 146 -0.99 1.50 -4.45
C ILE A 146 -0.16 2.61 -3.78
N ALA A 147 0.66 2.28 -2.79
CA ALA A 147 1.50 3.25 -2.09
C ALA A 147 2.52 3.91 -3.03
N ALA A 148 3.11 3.16 -3.97
CA ALA A 148 4.02 3.70 -4.98
C ALA A 148 3.32 4.65 -5.99
N ALA A 149 2.06 4.38 -6.33
CA ALA A 149 1.25 5.32 -7.13
C ALA A 149 0.91 6.58 -6.32
N ALA A 150 0.43 6.40 -5.09
CA ALA A 150 0.11 7.49 -4.17
C ALA A 150 1.30 8.42 -3.92
N SER A 151 2.50 7.86 -3.71
CA SER A 151 3.72 8.65 -3.48
C SER A 151 4.09 9.55 -4.64
N ARG A 152 3.92 9.08 -5.88
CA ARG A 152 4.14 9.88 -7.10
C ARG A 152 3.09 10.95 -7.29
N MET A 153 1.81 10.62 -7.06
CA MET A 153 0.72 11.60 -7.09
C MET A 153 0.89 12.68 -6.01
N SER A 154 1.33 12.29 -4.80
CA SER A 154 1.63 13.19 -3.69
C SER A 154 2.78 14.16 -4.02
N ALA A 155 3.85 13.65 -4.65
CA ALA A 155 4.93 14.50 -5.14
C ALA A 155 4.44 15.49 -6.22
N ALA A 156 3.63 15.02 -7.17
CA ALA A 156 3.07 15.84 -8.25
C ALA A 156 2.07 16.91 -7.76
N ALA A 157 1.33 16.63 -6.68
CA ALA A 157 0.34 17.55 -6.12
C ALA A 157 0.96 18.79 -5.46
N GLY A 158 2.25 18.75 -5.09
CA GLY A 158 2.96 19.91 -4.56
C GLY A 158 2.35 20.47 -3.25
N GLY A 159 1.81 19.60 -2.40
CA GLY A 159 1.18 19.99 -1.12
C GLY A 159 -0.32 20.32 -1.22
N ARG A 160 -0.90 20.30 -2.42
CA ARG A 160 -2.37 20.33 -2.57
C ARG A 160 -2.98 19.04 -2.03
N ARG A 161 -4.21 19.15 -1.51
CA ARG A 161 -4.87 18.04 -0.84
C ARG A 161 -5.21 16.91 -1.82
N LEU A 162 -4.96 15.67 -1.42
CA LEU A 162 -5.29 14.45 -2.15
C LEU A 162 -6.34 13.62 -1.41
N ILE A 163 -7.34 13.15 -2.14
CA ILE A 163 -8.45 12.36 -1.60
C ILE A 163 -8.60 11.07 -2.40
N GLU A 164 -8.57 9.93 -1.71
CA GLU A 164 -8.76 8.61 -2.33
C GLU A 164 -10.27 8.36 -2.52
N MET A 165 -10.69 8.14 -3.76
CA MET A 165 -12.10 7.99 -4.17
C MET A 165 -12.34 6.77 -5.09
N GLY A 166 -11.46 5.77 -5.01
CA GLY A 166 -11.39 4.64 -5.92
C GLY A 166 -12.12 3.37 -5.47
N ALA A 167 -12.74 3.35 -4.28
CA ALA A 167 -13.43 2.17 -3.74
C ALA A 167 -14.38 1.48 -4.74
N ARG A 168 -15.08 2.23 -5.59
CA ARG A 168 -16.01 1.71 -6.62
C ARG A 168 -15.33 1.13 -7.88
N ARG A 169 -14.01 1.14 -7.94
CA ARG A 169 -13.19 0.74 -9.12
C ARG A 169 -12.27 -0.44 -8.81
N THR A 170 -12.36 -1.01 -7.62
CA THR A 170 -11.59 -2.18 -7.16
C THR A 170 -12.48 -3.10 -6.31
N HIS A 171 -11.97 -4.26 -5.91
CA HIS A 171 -12.71 -5.23 -5.10
C HIS A 171 -12.98 -4.71 -3.69
N GLU A 172 -14.06 -5.15 -3.06
CA GLU A 172 -14.59 -4.63 -1.80
C GLU A 172 -13.59 -4.66 -0.63
N LEU A 173 -12.80 -5.75 -0.48
CA LEU A 173 -11.74 -5.80 0.53
C LEU A 173 -10.49 -5.03 0.10
N SER A 174 -10.20 -5.01 -1.20
CA SER A 174 -9.09 -4.26 -1.79
C SER A 174 -9.31 -2.74 -1.74
N ALA A 175 -10.55 -2.26 -1.73
CA ALA A 175 -10.90 -0.85 -1.59
C ALA A 175 -10.41 -0.32 -0.24
N VAL A 176 -10.75 -1.04 0.83
CA VAL A 176 -10.34 -0.72 2.20
C VAL A 176 -8.82 -0.75 2.35
N ALA A 177 -8.16 -1.75 1.75
CA ALA A 177 -6.70 -1.85 1.71
C ALA A 177 -6.05 -0.71 0.92
N SER A 178 -6.61 -0.35 -0.24
CA SER A 178 -6.11 0.70 -1.11
C SER A 178 -6.18 2.07 -0.43
N ALA A 179 -7.26 2.36 0.30
CA ALA A 179 -7.39 3.58 1.08
C ALA A 179 -6.29 3.71 2.14
N ARG A 180 -5.97 2.62 2.83
CA ARG A 180 -4.86 2.57 3.80
C ARG A 180 -3.50 2.82 3.13
N ALA A 181 -3.21 2.09 2.05
CA ALA A 181 -1.95 2.22 1.33
C ALA A 181 -1.78 3.61 0.68
N ALA A 182 -2.88 4.20 0.20
CA ALA A 182 -2.88 5.57 -0.33
C ALA A 182 -2.52 6.60 0.74
N TYR A 183 -3.07 6.45 1.96
CA TYR A 183 -2.75 7.33 3.08
C TYR A 183 -1.25 7.26 3.45
N VAL A 184 -0.68 6.05 3.49
CA VAL A 184 0.77 5.83 3.68
C VAL A 184 1.58 6.53 2.59
N GLY A 185 1.14 6.40 1.32
CA GLY A 185 1.78 7.04 0.18
C GLY A 185 1.56 8.56 0.08
N GLY A 186 0.81 9.18 1.00
CA GLY A 186 0.69 10.63 1.11
C GLY A 186 -0.64 11.23 0.67
N PHE A 187 -1.71 10.44 0.54
CA PHE A 187 -3.08 10.96 0.44
C PHE A 187 -3.61 11.43 1.79
N ASP A 188 -4.42 12.48 1.82
CA ASP A 188 -4.84 13.15 3.07
C ASP A 188 -6.17 12.65 3.63
N ALA A 189 -7.01 12.07 2.78
CA ALA A 189 -8.32 11.56 3.15
C ALA A 189 -8.77 10.46 2.20
N THR A 190 -9.83 9.74 2.59
CA THR A 190 -10.48 8.72 1.78
C THR A 190 -12.00 8.91 1.77
N SER A 191 -12.67 8.43 0.73
CA SER A 191 -14.13 8.25 0.73
C SER A 191 -14.57 6.92 1.36
N ASP A 192 -13.64 6.01 1.66
CA ASP A 192 -13.89 4.69 2.22
C ASP A 192 -14.09 4.76 3.75
N LEU A 193 -15.35 4.54 4.17
CA LEU A 193 -15.73 4.62 5.59
C LEU A 193 -15.13 3.47 6.42
N ALA A 194 -14.89 2.29 5.84
CA ALA A 194 -14.32 1.17 6.56
C ALA A 194 -12.84 1.42 6.90
N ALA A 195 -12.09 2.03 5.99
CA ALA A 195 -10.74 2.47 6.21
C ALA A 195 -10.66 3.57 7.30
N GLY A 196 -11.57 4.55 7.24
CA GLY A 196 -11.70 5.56 8.30
C GLY A 196 -12.05 4.95 9.66
N PHE A 197 -12.96 3.99 9.70
CA PHE A 197 -13.35 3.32 10.94
C PHE A 197 -12.20 2.50 11.55
N ARG A 198 -11.47 1.74 10.73
CA ARG A 198 -10.42 0.81 11.16
C ARG A 198 -9.10 1.51 11.53
N TRP A 199 -8.68 2.52 10.77
CA TRP A 199 -7.36 3.15 10.93
C TRP A 199 -7.42 4.65 11.26
N ALA A 200 -8.61 5.21 11.52
CA ALA A 200 -8.82 6.64 11.80
C ALA A 200 -8.30 7.56 10.69
N ILE A 201 -8.26 7.07 9.44
CA ILE A 201 -7.96 7.89 8.27
C ILE A 201 -9.10 8.92 8.11
N PRO A 202 -8.80 10.21 7.89
CA PRO A 202 -9.83 11.22 7.66
C PRO A 202 -10.75 10.83 6.50
N THR A 203 -12.07 10.81 6.73
CA THR A 203 -13.05 10.49 5.69
C THR A 203 -13.72 11.74 5.13
N VAL A 204 -13.94 11.78 3.83
CA VAL A 204 -14.68 12.87 3.16
C VAL A 204 -15.63 12.36 2.08
N GLY A 205 -16.77 13.04 1.95
CA GLY A 205 -17.75 12.81 0.91
C GLY A 205 -18.92 13.75 1.09
N THR A 206 -19.50 14.25 0.00
CA THR A 206 -20.65 15.16 0.03
C THR A 206 -21.82 14.60 -0.76
N SER A 207 -21.80 14.73 -2.08
CA SER A 207 -22.86 14.26 -2.98
C SER A 207 -22.28 13.71 -4.27
N ALA A 208 -23.13 13.07 -5.08
CA ALA A 208 -22.82 12.59 -6.43
C ALA A 208 -23.90 13.09 -7.38
N HIS A 209 -23.70 12.97 -8.71
CA HIS A 209 -24.68 13.41 -9.70
C HIS A 209 -26.08 12.84 -9.48
N ALA A 210 -26.19 11.60 -8.98
CA ALA A 210 -27.48 10.99 -8.66
C ALA A 210 -28.31 11.81 -7.65
N PHE A 211 -27.66 12.51 -6.71
CA PHE A 211 -28.35 13.40 -5.77
C PHE A 211 -28.90 14.64 -6.49
N THR A 212 -28.13 15.24 -7.39
CA THR A 212 -28.62 16.35 -8.22
C THR A 212 -29.79 15.92 -9.10
N LEU A 213 -29.65 14.77 -9.78
CA LEU A 213 -30.65 14.20 -10.69
C LEU A 213 -31.94 13.73 -10.01
N LEU A 214 -31.94 13.57 -8.68
CA LEU A 214 -33.13 13.25 -7.90
C LEU A 214 -34.11 14.44 -7.79
N HIS A 215 -33.61 15.67 -7.93
CA HIS A 215 -34.39 16.89 -7.72
C HIS A 215 -34.92 17.45 -9.04
N ASP A 216 -36.04 18.18 -8.99
CA ASP A 216 -36.64 18.83 -10.16
C ASP A 216 -35.69 19.86 -10.79
N THR A 217 -34.84 20.50 -9.98
CA THR A 217 -33.81 21.43 -10.45
C THR A 217 -32.50 21.28 -9.67
N GLU A 218 -31.37 21.63 -10.31
CA GLU A 218 -30.06 21.64 -9.64
C GLU A 218 -30.00 22.62 -8.46
N ARG A 219 -30.76 23.73 -8.52
CA ARG A 219 -30.90 24.67 -7.39
C ARG A 219 -31.54 24.03 -6.18
N ASP A 220 -32.53 23.16 -6.37
CA ASP A 220 -33.20 22.48 -5.26
C ASP A 220 -32.27 21.48 -4.59
N ALA A 221 -31.45 20.77 -5.37
CA ALA A 221 -30.39 19.92 -4.83
C ALA A 221 -29.37 20.74 -4.01
N PHE A 222 -28.90 21.88 -4.52
CA PHE A 222 -27.95 22.74 -3.80
C PHE A 222 -28.55 23.30 -2.50
N ARG A 223 -29.81 23.76 -2.51
CA ARG A 223 -30.50 24.21 -1.29
C ARG A 223 -30.59 23.07 -0.28
N ALA A 224 -31.09 21.90 -0.69
CA ALA A 224 -31.22 20.75 0.19
C ALA A 224 -29.88 20.35 0.83
N GLN A 225 -28.79 20.38 0.05
CA GLN A 225 -27.46 20.06 0.57
C GLN A 225 -26.92 21.13 1.52
N VAL A 226 -27.07 22.42 1.20
CA VAL A 226 -26.62 23.53 2.04
C VAL A 226 -27.42 23.60 3.35
N ASP A 227 -28.73 23.38 3.30
CA ASP A 227 -29.59 23.36 4.49
C ASP A 227 -29.22 22.20 5.44
N SER A 228 -28.80 21.06 4.88
CA SER A 228 -28.42 19.86 5.63
C SER A 228 -26.98 19.91 6.17
N LEU A 229 -26.01 20.28 5.32
CA LEU A 229 -24.57 20.18 5.60
C LEU A 229 -23.91 21.52 5.93
N GLY A 230 -24.66 22.62 5.80
CA GLY A 230 -24.15 23.98 5.96
C GLY A 230 -23.38 24.50 4.75
N ARG A 231 -23.04 25.80 4.80
CA ARG A 231 -22.39 26.53 3.70
C ARG A 231 -20.96 26.07 3.41
N GLY A 232 -20.29 25.46 4.38
CA GLY A 232 -18.93 24.91 4.22
C GLY A 232 -18.85 23.63 3.36
N THR A 233 -19.97 23.17 2.78
CA THR A 233 -20.01 21.97 1.93
C THR A 233 -19.27 22.16 0.59
N THR A 234 -19.03 21.04 -0.08
CA THR A 234 -18.60 20.97 -1.49
C THR A 234 -19.81 20.66 -2.40
N LEU A 235 -20.14 21.56 -3.32
CA LEU A 235 -21.22 21.38 -4.31
C LEU A 235 -20.65 20.88 -5.64
N LEU A 236 -21.27 19.86 -6.24
CA LEU A 236 -20.91 19.32 -7.55
C LEU A 236 -21.58 20.16 -8.64
N VAL A 237 -20.80 20.82 -9.50
CA VAL A 237 -21.30 21.90 -10.37
C VAL A 237 -21.30 21.55 -11.86
N ASP A 238 -21.05 20.31 -12.25
CA ASP A 238 -20.94 19.90 -13.66
C ASP A 238 -22.00 18.86 -14.06
N THR A 239 -23.19 18.90 -13.44
CA THR A 239 -24.30 18.01 -13.83
C THR A 239 -24.95 18.44 -15.15
N TYR A 240 -25.13 19.76 -15.36
CA TYR A 240 -25.77 20.32 -16.55
C TYR A 240 -24.91 21.39 -17.23
N ASP A 241 -24.81 22.59 -16.64
CA ASP A 241 -23.98 23.68 -17.13
C ASP A 241 -23.18 24.29 -15.97
N VAL A 242 -21.86 24.27 -16.10
CA VAL A 242 -20.94 24.70 -15.03
C VAL A 242 -21.10 26.18 -14.67
N THR A 243 -21.38 27.02 -15.65
CA THR A 243 -21.49 28.47 -15.42
C THR A 243 -22.74 28.78 -14.62
N GLU A 244 -23.88 28.22 -15.01
CA GLU A 244 -25.14 28.41 -14.30
C GLU A 244 -25.11 27.74 -12.91
N ALA A 245 -24.50 26.56 -12.79
CA ALA A 245 -24.34 25.85 -11.52
C ALA A 245 -23.50 26.65 -10.52
N VAL A 246 -22.35 27.21 -10.93
CA VAL A 246 -21.50 28.02 -10.05
C VAL A 246 -22.23 29.28 -9.58
N ARG A 247 -22.96 29.96 -10.47
CA ARG A 247 -23.80 31.11 -10.09
C ARG A 247 -24.84 30.71 -9.06
N ALA A 248 -25.59 29.63 -9.31
CA ALA A 248 -26.59 29.12 -8.39
C ALA A 248 -25.99 28.72 -7.03
N ALA A 249 -24.84 28.05 -7.03
CA ALA A 249 -24.14 27.63 -5.83
C ALA A 249 -23.79 28.83 -4.93
N VAL A 250 -23.24 29.91 -5.50
CA VAL A 250 -22.90 31.13 -4.74
C VAL A 250 -24.15 31.90 -4.31
N GLU A 251 -25.20 31.98 -5.12
CA GLU A 251 -26.46 32.61 -4.72
C GLU A 251 -27.12 31.91 -3.52
N ILE A 252 -27.03 30.58 -3.46
CA ILE A 252 -27.66 29.76 -2.42
C ILE A 252 -26.79 29.72 -1.15
N ALA A 253 -25.50 29.42 -1.28
CA ALA A 253 -24.60 29.27 -0.13
C ALA A 253 -23.96 30.58 0.33
N GLY A 254 -23.99 31.63 -0.50
CA GLY A 254 -23.27 32.88 -0.28
C GLY A 254 -21.76 32.79 -0.60
N PRO A 255 -21.01 33.89 -0.38
CA PRO A 255 -19.56 33.95 -0.65
C PRO A 255 -18.72 33.06 0.28
N GLU A 256 -19.32 32.49 1.32
CA GLU A 256 -18.70 31.55 2.27
C GLU A 256 -18.84 30.08 1.85
N LEU A 257 -19.26 29.81 0.60
CA LEU A 257 -19.32 28.45 0.07
C LEU A 257 -17.96 27.75 0.25
N GLY A 258 -17.96 26.56 0.85
CA GLY A 258 -16.72 25.85 1.16
C GLY A 258 -15.93 25.47 -0.08
N ALA A 259 -16.58 24.79 -1.04
CA ALA A 259 -15.96 24.39 -2.29
C ALA A 259 -16.96 24.10 -3.40
N VAL A 260 -16.47 24.11 -4.64
CA VAL A 260 -17.12 23.51 -5.81
C VAL A 260 -16.30 22.32 -6.30
N ARG A 261 -16.97 21.30 -6.85
CA ARG A 261 -16.34 20.12 -7.44
C ARG A 261 -16.68 20.00 -8.93
N ILE A 262 -15.65 19.70 -9.72
CA ILE A 262 -15.72 19.51 -11.18
C ILE A 262 -15.17 18.12 -11.50
N ASP A 263 -15.90 17.31 -12.26
CA ASP A 263 -15.56 15.92 -12.60
C ASP A 263 -15.30 15.70 -14.12
N SER A 264 -15.65 16.67 -14.96
CA SER A 264 -15.68 16.51 -16.42
C SER A 264 -15.18 17.74 -17.21
N GLY A 265 -14.90 17.51 -18.50
CA GLY A 265 -14.40 18.53 -19.43
C GLY A 265 -12.87 18.69 -19.42
N ASP A 266 -12.38 19.76 -20.06
CA ASP A 266 -10.98 20.18 -19.93
C ASP A 266 -10.78 20.81 -18.55
N LEU A 267 -10.37 19.98 -17.59
CA LEU A 267 -10.31 20.35 -16.17
C LEU A 267 -9.41 21.57 -15.91
N LEU A 268 -8.36 21.77 -16.72
CA LEU A 268 -7.48 22.93 -16.59
C LEU A 268 -8.21 24.21 -16.99
N LEU A 269 -8.83 24.20 -18.17
CA LEU A 269 -9.58 25.36 -18.68
C LEU A 269 -10.81 25.66 -17.82
N VAL A 270 -11.56 24.62 -17.42
CA VAL A 270 -12.76 24.76 -16.59
C VAL A 270 -12.39 25.30 -15.21
N ALA A 271 -11.31 24.82 -14.57
CA ALA A 271 -10.87 25.35 -13.27
C ALA A 271 -10.54 26.85 -13.32
N HIS A 272 -9.86 27.33 -14.37
CA HIS A 272 -9.61 28.76 -14.54
C HIS A 272 -10.89 29.57 -14.71
N ARG A 273 -11.84 29.08 -15.52
CA ARG A 273 -13.14 29.75 -15.72
C ARG A 273 -13.95 29.81 -14.44
N VAL A 274 -14.03 28.69 -13.71
CA VAL A 274 -14.74 28.61 -12.43
C VAL A 274 -14.10 29.53 -11.40
N ARG A 275 -12.77 29.59 -11.31
CA ARG A 275 -12.07 30.51 -10.40
C ARG A 275 -12.42 31.97 -10.71
N GLN A 276 -12.33 32.38 -11.98
CA GLN A 276 -12.71 33.72 -12.40
C GLN A 276 -14.16 34.04 -12.02
N GLN A 277 -15.08 33.13 -12.29
CA GLN A 277 -16.49 33.33 -11.99
C GLN A 277 -16.77 33.43 -10.49
N LEU A 278 -16.15 32.57 -9.67
CA LEU A 278 -16.26 32.65 -8.21
C LEU A 278 -15.75 34.00 -7.69
N ASP A 279 -14.65 34.51 -8.24
CA ASP A 279 -14.07 35.80 -7.85
C ASP A 279 -14.99 36.98 -8.24
N GLU A 280 -15.56 36.96 -9.44
CA GLU A 280 -16.56 37.95 -9.90
C GLU A 280 -17.83 37.95 -9.03
N LEU A 281 -18.21 36.79 -8.48
CA LEU A 281 -19.34 36.64 -7.56
C LEU A 281 -18.96 36.95 -6.09
N GLY A 282 -17.71 37.34 -5.82
CA GLY A 282 -17.22 37.66 -4.47
C GLY A 282 -16.88 36.46 -3.59
N ALA A 283 -16.91 35.24 -4.13
CA ALA A 283 -16.64 33.99 -3.44
C ALA A 283 -15.16 33.57 -3.57
N THR A 284 -14.24 34.51 -3.28
CA THR A 284 -12.79 34.36 -3.48
C THR A 284 -12.16 33.28 -2.59
N GLY A 285 -12.81 32.92 -1.47
CA GLY A 285 -12.37 31.87 -0.55
C GLY A 285 -12.86 30.46 -0.88
N THR A 286 -13.81 30.32 -1.82
CA THR A 286 -14.39 29.03 -2.21
C THR A 286 -13.34 28.17 -2.90
N LYS A 287 -13.11 26.95 -2.43
CA LYS A 287 -12.10 26.05 -3.01
C LYS A 287 -12.59 25.35 -4.28
N ILE A 288 -11.67 24.94 -5.14
CA ILE A 288 -11.95 24.12 -6.32
C ILE A 288 -11.38 22.72 -6.11
N VAL A 289 -12.26 21.73 -6.11
CA VAL A 289 -11.91 20.31 -6.06
C VAL A 289 -12.09 19.72 -7.46
N VAL A 290 -11.06 19.05 -7.97
CA VAL A 290 -11.15 18.33 -9.24
C VAL A 290 -11.18 16.84 -8.96
N THR A 291 -12.14 16.14 -9.56
CA THR A 291 -12.20 14.68 -9.56
C THR A 291 -12.14 14.17 -10.99
N SER A 292 -11.44 13.08 -11.23
CA SER A 292 -11.45 12.35 -12.51
C SER A 292 -10.61 11.08 -12.37
N ASP A 293 -10.37 10.37 -13.47
CA ASP A 293 -9.33 9.34 -13.57
C ASP A 293 -7.91 9.97 -13.65
N LEU A 294 -7.58 10.80 -12.66
CA LEU A 294 -6.31 11.52 -12.55
C LEU A 294 -5.15 10.57 -12.21
N ASP A 295 -4.08 10.62 -12.98
CA ASP A 295 -2.78 10.04 -12.60
C ASP A 295 -1.78 11.14 -12.18
N GLU A 296 -0.55 10.76 -11.84
CA GLU A 296 0.49 11.74 -11.48
C GLU A 296 0.84 12.73 -12.61
N TYR A 297 0.62 12.38 -13.87
CA TYR A 297 0.88 13.25 -15.02
C TYR A 297 -0.23 14.29 -15.19
N ALA A 298 -1.48 13.87 -15.03
CA ALA A 298 -2.64 14.76 -15.03
C ALA A 298 -2.58 15.74 -13.85
N ILE A 299 -2.24 15.25 -12.64
CA ILE A 299 -2.04 16.10 -11.46
C ILE A 299 -0.94 17.13 -11.70
N ALA A 300 0.22 16.71 -12.22
CA ALA A 300 1.31 17.64 -12.53
C ALA A 300 0.90 18.69 -13.57
N SER A 301 0.10 18.32 -14.57
CA SER A 301 -0.41 19.26 -15.58
C SER A 301 -1.39 20.27 -14.98
N LEU A 302 -2.21 19.85 -14.02
CA LEU A 302 -3.13 20.71 -13.27
C LEU A 302 -2.43 21.60 -12.24
N ALA A 303 -1.11 21.50 -12.06
CA ALA A 303 -0.39 22.33 -11.12
C ALA A 303 -0.43 23.83 -11.48
N ALA A 304 -0.64 24.16 -12.75
CA ALA A 304 -0.82 25.53 -13.24
C ALA A 304 -2.25 26.07 -13.06
N ALA A 305 -3.22 25.19 -12.75
CA ALA A 305 -4.61 25.56 -12.57
C ALA A 305 -4.91 25.96 -11.10
N PRO A 306 -5.94 26.79 -10.85
CA PRO A 306 -6.36 27.20 -9.51
C PRO A 306 -7.17 26.09 -8.82
N VAL A 307 -6.56 24.91 -8.69
CA VAL A 307 -7.15 23.74 -8.02
C VAL A 307 -6.57 23.64 -6.61
N ASP A 308 -7.43 23.38 -5.63
CA ASP A 308 -7.06 23.28 -4.21
C ASP A 308 -6.93 21.83 -3.74
N ALA A 309 -7.67 20.91 -4.37
CA ALA A 309 -7.65 19.50 -4.02
C ALA A 309 -7.97 18.60 -5.23
N TYR A 310 -7.42 17.39 -5.21
CA TYR A 310 -7.69 16.34 -6.21
C TYR A 310 -8.33 15.13 -5.54
N GLY A 311 -9.45 14.65 -6.08
CA GLY A 311 -9.98 13.33 -5.77
C GLY A 311 -9.60 12.35 -6.86
N VAL A 312 -8.95 11.25 -6.47
CA VAL A 312 -8.37 10.28 -7.39
C VAL A 312 -9.01 8.91 -7.19
N GLY A 313 -9.51 8.34 -8.28
CA GLY A 313 -10.18 7.04 -8.29
C GLY A 313 -9.32 5.92 -8.89
N THR A 314 -9.65 5.53 -10.12
CA THR A 314 -9.15 4.30 -10.77
C THR A 314 -7.64 4.23 -10.85
N GLN A 315 -6.98 5.31 -11.28
CA GLN A 315 -5.54 5.32 -11.49
C GLN A 315 -4.79 5.05 -10.19
N LEU A 316 -5.28 5.53 -9.04
CA LEU A 316 -4.66 5.22 -7.75
C LEU A 316 -4.84 3.74 -7.39
N VAL A 317 -6.09 3.26 -7.36
CA VAL A 317 -6.42 1.90 -6.86
C VAL A 317 -6.01 0.76 -7.81
N THR A 318 -5.46 1.10 -8.99
CA THR A 318 -4.87 0.16 -9.95
C THR A 318 -3.34 0.30 -10.03
N GLY A 319 -2.71 0.99 -9.08
CA GLY A 319 -1.26 1.19 -9.04
C GLY A 319 -0.74 2.03 -10.21
N SER A 320 -1.58 2.91 -10.76
CA SER A 320 -1.32 3.75 -11.92
C SER A 320 -0.79 2.94 -13.10
N GLY A 321 -1.56 1.92 -13.49
CA GLY A 321 -1.22 0.98 -14.56
C GLY A 321 -0.33 -0.20 -14.14
N HIS A 322 0.10 -0.26 -12.86
CA HIS A 322 0.92 -1.34 -12.32
C HIS A 322 0.28 -1.92 -11.06
N PRO A 323 -0.68 -2.85 -11.17
CA PRO A 323 -1.46 -3.35 -10.03
C PRO A 323 -0.69 -4.24 -9.05
N THR A 324 0.60 -4.50 -9.33
CA THR A 324 1.47 -5.34 -8.51
C THR A 324 2.92 -4.88 -8.61
N CYS A 325 3.67 -4.96 -7.52
CA CYS A 325 5.11 -4.74 -7.47
C CYS A 325 5.95 -5.93 -7.97
N SER A 326 5.30 -7.01 -8.42
CA SER A 326 5.95 -8.24 -8.91
C SER A 326 6.97 -8.84 -7.93
N MET A 327 6.72 -8.69 -6.63
CA MET A 327 7.47 -9.32 -5.57
C MET A 327 7.33 -10.84 -5.65
N VAL A 328 8.37 -11.53 -5.23
CA VAL A 328 8.41 -12.98 -5.10
C VAL A 328 8.89 -13.36 -3.73
N TYR A 329 8.41 -14.52 -3.26
CA TYR A 329 8.82 -15.14 -2.01
C TYR A 329 9.69 -16.35 -2.33
N LYS A 330 10.89 -16.45 -1.76
CA LYS A 330 11.85 -17.50 -2.13
C LYS A 330 12.63 -18.00 -0.93
N LEU A 331 12.78 -19.32 -0.84
CA LEU A 331 13.78 -19.94 0.04
C LEU A 331 15.18 -19.52 -0.42
N VAL A 332 15.92 -18.84 0.45
CA VAL A 332 17.26 -18.32 0.17
C VAL A 332 18.34 -19.02 0.99
N ALA A 333 18.00 -19.58 2.14
CA ALA A 333 18.91 -20.40 2.93
C ALA A 333 18.14 -21.47 3.71
N ARG A 334 18.81 -22.56 4.04
CA ARG A 334 18.28 -23.62 4.92
C ARG A 334 19.39 -24.22 5.76
N ALA A 335 19.07 -24.72 6.95
CA ALA A 335 20.02 -25.43 7.80
C ALA A 335 20.66 -26.62 7.07
N GLY A 336 21.95 -26.90 7.32
CA GLY A 336 22.68 -28.02 6.72
C GLY A 336 22.19 -29.40 7.16
N SER A 337 21.70 -29.50 8.40
CA SER A 337 21.16 -30.71 9.03
C SER A 337 19.94 -30.38 9.91
N ALA A 338 19.43 -31.35 10.66
CA ALA A 338 18.32 -31.19 11.62
C ALA A 338 18.78 -30.73 13.01
N GLU A 339 20.09 -30.54 13.23
CA GLU A 339 20.61 -30.03 14.51
C GLU A 339 20.18 -28.56 14.69
N PRO A 340 19.78 -28.13 15.91
CA PRO A 340 19.31 -26.76 16.16
C PRO A 340 20.28 -25.66 15.71
N ASP A 341 21.59 -25.88 15.87
CA ASP A 341 22.65 -24.92 15.54
C ASP A 341 23.31 -25.18 14.17
N ALA A 342 22.68 -25.98 13.32
CA ALA A 342 23.24 -26.32 12.02
C ALA A 342 23.45 -25.06 11.16
N PRO A 343 24.63 -24.88 10.55
CA PRO A 343 24.90 -23.70 9.76
C PRO A 343 23.95 -23.61 8.55
N LEU A 344 23.55 -22.38 8.22
CA LEU A 344 22.73 -22.09 7.06
C LEU A 344 23.54 -22.30 5.77
N VAL A 345 22.96 -23.06 4.84
CA VAL A 345 23.45 -23.26 3.48
C VAL A 345 22.67 -22.36 2.54
N PRO A 346 23.32 -21.42 1.82
CA PRO A 346 22.69 -20.62 0.79
C PRO A 346 22.11 -21.48 -0.33
N VAL A 347 20.90 -21.17 -0.78
CA VAL A 347 20.23 -21.83 -1.90
C VAL A 347 19.67 -20.81 -2.87
N ALA A 348 19.65 -21.16 -4.15
CA ALA A 348 19.17 -20.29 -5.21
C ALA A 348 18.56 -21.09 -6.36
N LYS A 349 17.47 -20.58 -6.93
CA LYS A 349 16.89 -21.13 -8.16
C LYS A 349 17.71 -20.67 -9.37
N LYS A 350 18.21 -21.61 -10.16
CA LYS A 350 18.78 -21.32 -11.48
C LYS A 350 17.67 -21.17 -12.52
N SER A 351 17.83 -20.25 -13.47
CA SER A 351 16.94 -20.08 -14.61
C SER A 351 17.77 -19.74 -15.83
N LEU A 352 17.49 -20.38 -16.97
CA LEU A 352 18.10 -20.00 -18.24
C LEU A 352 17.64 -18.58 -18.62
N GLY A 353 18.58 -17.69 -18.94
CA GLY A 353 18.29 -16.35 -19.49
C GLY A 353 17.85 -15.25 -18.50
N ALA A 354 17.80 -15.50 -17.18
CA ALA A 354 17.49 -14.48 -16.18
C ALA A 354 18.62 -14.32 -15.16
N LYS A 355 18.78 -13.11 -14.58
CA LYS A 355 19.66 -12.89 -13.42
C LYS A 355 19.22 -13.85 -12.30
N SER A 356 20.12 -14.74 -11.89
CA SER A 356 19.90 -15.72 -10.83
C SER A 356 19.56 -15.03 -9.51
N SER A 357 18.67 -15.62 -8.70
CA SER A 357 18.47 -15.18 -7.31
C SER A 357 19.77 -15.36 -6.51
N VAL A 358 20.09 -14.42 -5.62
CA VAL A 358 21.23 -14.54 -4.69
C VAL A 358 20.75 -15.22 -3.41
N GLY A 359 21.30 -16.39 -3.13
CA GLY A 359 21.03 -17.15 -1.91
C GLY A 359 21.70 -16.54 -0.68
N GLY A 360 21.32 -17.03 0.49
CA GLY A 360 21.83 -16.61 1.80
C GLY A 360 20.84 -15.75 2.57
N ARG A 361 20.99 -15.77 3.89
CA ARG A 361 20.25 -14.91 4.84
C ARG A 361 20.79 -13.50 4.73
N LYS A 362 20.08 -12.61 4.03
CA LYS A 362 20.59 -11.28 3.70
C LYS A 362 20.25 -10.23 4.75
N TRP A 363 21.15 -9.27 4.90
CA TRP A 363 20.89 -7.97 5.51
C TRP A 363 20.87 -6.90 4.41
N ALA A 364 20.27 -5.75 4.71
CA ALA A 364 20.29 -4.59 3.81
C ALA A 364 20.52 -3.30 4.58
N ALA A 365 21.25 -2.37 3.98
CA ALA A 365 21.55 -1.06 4.53
C ALA A 365 21.51 0.01 3.45
N ARG A 366 21.21 1.25 3.83
CA ARG A 366 21.24 2.41 2.91
C ARG A 366 22.50 3.24 3.11
N ARG A 367 23.43 3.15 2.16
CA ARG A 367 24.60 4.02 2.13
C ARG A 367 24.17 5.42 1.68
N THR A 368 24.69 6.43 2.34
CA THR A 368 24.45 7.84 2.01
C THR A 368 25.75 8.55 1.71
N ASP A 369 25.68 9.61 0.91
CA ASP A 369 26.78 10.54 0.69
C ASP A 369 27.07 11.40 1.94
N GLU A 370 28.04 12.32 1.80
CA GLU A 370 28.42 13.28 2.84
C GLU A 370 27.31 14.27 3.22
N HIS A 371 26.28 14.41 2.40
CA HIS A 371 25.11 15.25 2.62
C HIS A 371 23.90 14.49 3.19
N GLY A 372 24.04 13.18 3.40
CA GLY A 372 22.98 12.32 3.90
C GLY A 372 21.97 11.86 2.85
N VAL A 373 22.24 12.09 1.56
CA VAL A 373 21.42 11.61 0.44
C VAL A 373 21.77 10.16 0.13
N ALA A 374 20.78 9.31 -0.12
CA ALA A 374 21.00 7.92 -0.48
C ALA A 374 21.79 7.77 -1.78
N GLU A 375 22.86 6.97 -1.73
CA GLU A 375 23.70 6.66 -2.89
C GLU A 375 23.53 5.24 -3.40
N ALA A 376 23.32 4.28 -2.50
CA ALA A 376 23.18 2.86 -2.85
C ALA A 376 22.38 2.11 -1.80
N GLU A 377 21.64 1.09 -2.24
CA GLU A 377 21.17 0.05 -1.36
C GLU A 377 22.18 -1.10 -1.34
N VAL A 378 22.79 -1.33 -0.19
CA VAL A 378 23.82 -2.36 -0.02
C VAL A 378 23.19 -3.59 0.62
N ILE A 379 23.37 -4.74 -0.02
CA ILE A 379 22.82 -6.03 0.41
C ILE A 379 23.98 -6.98 0.61
N GLY A 380 24.05 -7.64 1.77
CA GLY A 380 25.11 -8.61 2.03
C GLY A 380 24.61 -9.83 2.77
N THR A 381 25.50 -10.81 2.94
CA THR A 381 25.29 -11.99 3.78
C THR A 381 26.39 -12.05 4.84
N GLY A 382 26.12 -12.66 5.99
CA GLY A 382 27.09 -12.69 7.09
C GLY A 382 27.10 -11.39 7.92
N PRO A 383 28.24 -11.03 8.55
CA PRO A 383 28.33 -9.83 9.39
C PRO A 383 28.07 -8.55 8.61
N VAL A 384 27.43 -7.58 9.27
CA VAL A 384 27.23 -6.23 8.72
C VAL A 384 28.50 -5.41 8.95
N PRO A 385 29.07 -4.75 7.93
CA PRO A 385 30.18 -3.83 8.10
C PRO A 385 29.86 -2.73 9.13
N GLU A 386 30.84 -2.34 9.94
CA GLU A 386 30.64 -1.40 11.06
C GLU A 386 30.08 -0.05 10.58
N GLU A 387 30.55 0.42 9.42
CA GLU A 387 30.11 1.65 8.77
C GLU A 387 28.64 1.62 8.30
N LEU A 388 28.06 0.42 8.12
CA LEU A 388 26.67 0.21 7.71
C LEU A 388 25.75 -0.18 8.87
N ALA A 389 26.29 -0.49 10.06
CA ALA A 389 25.51 -1.02 11.18
C ALA A 389 24.34 -0.10 11.59
N GLY A 390 24.57 1.22 11.62
CA GLY A 390 23.56 2.24 11.93
C GLY A 390 22.66 2.64 10.75
N ARG A 391 22.80 1.98 9.60
CA ARG A 391 22.06 2.26 8.36
C ARG A 391 21.26 1.05 7.86
N GLN A 392 21.12 0.02 8.70
CA GLN A 392 20.34 -1.16 8.37
C GLN A 392 18.87 -0.83 8.20
N LEU A 393 18.24 -1.52 7.24
CA LEU A 393 16.84 -1.30 6.87
C LEU A 393 15.90 -2.34 7.49
N LEU A 394 16.42 -3.50 7.89
CA LEU A 394 15.63 -4.54 8.53
C LEU A 394 15.42 -4.24 10.01
N VAL A 395 14.16 -4.24 10.42
CA VAL A 395 13.73 -4.27 11.81
C VAL A 395 13.07 -5.62 12.10
N GLU A 396 13.08 -6.02 13.36
CA GLU A 396 12.36 -7.20 13.81
C GLU A 396 10.87 -6.89 13.91
N LEU A 397 10.03 -7.68 13.24
CA LEU A 397 8.58 -7.49 13.15
C LEU A 397 7.81 -8.54 13.98
N VAL A 398 8.29 -9.78 13.95
CA VAL A 398 7.78 -10.91 14.74
C VAL A 398 8.96 -11.61 15.40
N ARG A 399 8.84 -11.92 16.68
CA ARG A 399 9.82 -12.68 17.47
C ARG A 399 9.13 -13.91 18.06
N GLY A 400 9.57 -15.10 17.68
CA GLY A 400 9.02 -16.35 18.20
C GLY A 400 7.50 -16.49 18.05
N GLY A 401 6.95 -16.03 16.92
CA GLY A 401 5.51 -15.99 16.66
C GLY A 401 4.75 -14.77 17.20
N GLU A 402 5.35 -13.96 18.06
CA GLU A 402 4.72 -12.76 18.63
C GLU A 402 5.05 -11.49 17.84
N VAL A 403 4.04 -10.69 17.47
CA VAL A 403 4.26 -9.41 16.80
C VAL A 403 4.87 -8.39 17.76
N VAL A 404 6.03 -7.84 17.41
CA VAL A 404 6.79 -6.88 18.25
C VAL A 404 6.84 -5.45 17.68
N ALA A 405 6.39 -5.23 16.44
CA ALA A 405 6.51 -3.95 15.74
C ALA A 405 5.17 -3.43 15.17
N ARG A 406 4.21 -3.09 16.04
CA ARG A 406 2.97 -2.39 15.65
C ARG A 406 3.13 -0.88 15.75
N GLU A 407 2.74 -0.16 14.70
CA GLU A 407 2.93 1.28 14.62
C GLU A 407 1.65 2.00 14.16
N PRO A 408 1.40 3.23 14.65
CA PRO A 408 0.37 4.10 14.11
C PRO A 408 0.59 4.40 12.63
N LEU A 409 -0.49 4.51 11.86
CA LEU A 409 -0.41 4.80 10.42
C LEU A 409 0.21 6.18 10.13
N ASP A 410 0.06 7.14 11.03
CA ASP A 410 0.71 8.46 10.92
C ASP A 410 2.24 8.37 11.02
N ALA A 411 2.76 7.53 11.91
CA ALA A 411 4.21 7.30 12.03
C ALA A 411 4.77 6.64 10.76
N VAL A 412 4.01 5.69 10.18
CA VAL A 412 4.32 5.07 8.88
C VAL A 412 4.34 6.10 7.75
N ARG A 413 3.36 7.01 7.73
CA ARG A 413 3.27 8.09 6.74
C ARG A 413 4.43 9.09 6.88
N GLU A 414 4.75 9.50 8.10
CA GLU A 414 5.88 10.40 8.39
C GLU A 414 7.21 9.76 7.98
N ARG A 415 7.39 8.47 8.26
CA ARG A 415 8.54 7.70 7.77
C ARG A 415 8.62 7.73 6.26
N HIS A 416 7.51 7.53 5.55
CA HIS A 416 7.51 7.57 4.09
C HIS A 416 7.96 8.92 3.54
N VAL A 417 7.46 10.02 4.13
CA VAL A 417 7.89 11.37 3.76
C VAL A 417 9.40 11.54 3.98
N ALA A 418 9.93 11.09 5.12
CA ALA A 418 11.35 11.17 5.43
C ALA A 418 12.22 10.30 4.51
N ALA A 419 11.82 9.05 4.27
CA ALA A 419 12.53 8.12 3.40
C ALA A 419 12.61 8.64 1.96
N ARG A 420 11.51 9.19 1.43
CA ARG A 420 11.47 9.81 0.10
C ARG A 420 12.34 11.07 0.04
N ALA A 421 12.35 11.89 1.10
CA ALA A 421 13.16 13.11 1.17
C ALA A 421 14.67 12.81 1.22
N GLY A 422 15.07 11.63 1.72
CA GLY A 422 16.46 11.17 1.71
C GLY A 422 16.96 10.63 0.36
N LEU A 423 16.12 10.59 -0.68
CA LEU A 423 16.53 10.15 -2.01
C LEU A 423 17.08 11.32 -2.86
N PRO A 424 17.87 11.04 -3.91
CA PRO A 424 18.25 12.05 -4.88
C PRO A 424 17.04 12.75 -5.50
N MET A 425 17.17 14.02 -5.87
CA MET A 425 16.08 14.82 -6.45
C MET A 425 15.45 14.20 -7.71
N SER A 426 16.20 13.36 -8.44
CA SER A 426 15.69 12.61 -9.58
C SER A 426 14.62 11.56 -9.21
N ALA A 427 14.44 11.23 -7.93
CA ALA A 427 13.45 10.29 -7.44
C ALA A 427 12.01 10.75 -7.72
N ILE A 428 11.76 12.06 -7.71
CA ILE A 428 10.42 12.64 -7.96
C ILE A 428 10.17 12.99 -9.43
N GLN A 429 11.12 12.69 -10.33
CA GLN A 429 10.92 12.92 -11.76
C GLN A 429 9.82 12.01 -12.32
N LEU A 430 8.92 12.60 -13.09
CA LEU A 430 7.85 11.88 -13.77
C LEU A 430 8.29 11.27 -15.11
N SER A 431 9.40 11.75 -15.68
CA SER A 431 9.97 11.15 -16.90
C SER A 431 10.35 9.68 -16.68
N ARG A 432 10.32 8.88 -17.75
CA ARG A 432 10.74 7.48 -17.69
C ARG A 432 12.20 7.34 -17.26
N GLY A 433 12.56 6.19 -16.70
CA GLY A 433 13.96 5.78 -16.49
C GLY A 433 14.09 4.71 -15.42
N GLU A 434 15.32 4.54 -14.93
CA GLU A 434 15.75 3.50 -14.00
C GLU A 434 15.54 3.87 -12.51
N PRO A 435 15.74 2.92 -11.59
CA PRO A 435 15.82 3.21 -10.15
C PRO A 435 16.83 4.32 -9.84
N VAL A 436 16.50 5.15 -8.84
CA VAL A 436 17.28 6.37 -8.55
C VAL A 436 18.64 6.09 -7.90
N ILE A 437 18.78 4.94 -7.24
CA ILE A 437 20.06 4.43 -6.72
C ILE A 437 20.25 2.97 -7.15
N PRO A 438 21.51 2.52 -7.33
CA PRO A 438 21.82 1.11 -7.56
C PRO A 438 21.61 0.26 -6.30
N THR A 439 21.39 -1.04 -6.54
CA THR A 439 21.52 -2.07 -5.51
C THR A 439 22.86 -2.78 -5.70
N GLU A 440 23.69 -2.76 -4.65
CA GLU A 440 25.03 -3.34 -4.60
C GLU A 440 25.03 -4.58 -3.69
N TYR A 441 25.73 -5.63 -4.12
CA TYR A 441 25.93 -6.84 -3.31
C TYR A 441 27.33 -6.81 -2.70
N ALA A 442 27.40 -6.89 -1.37
CA ALA A 442 28.63 -6.90 -0.58
C ALA A 442 29.21 -8.31 -0.43
#